data_AF-Q8VXM1-F1
#
_entry.id   AF-Q8VXM1-F1
#
_cell.length_a   1.000
_cell.length_b   1.000
_cell.length_c   1.000
_cell.angle_alpha   90.00
_cell.angle_beta   90.00
_cell.angle_gamma   90.00
#
_symmetry.space_group_name_H-M   'P 1'
#
loop_
_entity.id
_entity.type
_entity.pdbx_description
1 polymer ?
#
loop_
_entity_poly.entity_id
_entity_poly.type
_entity_poly.pdbx_seq_one_letter_code
_entity_poly.pdbx_strand_id
1 'polypeptide(L)'
;SDSGKDAGRLSAAWQLYKTQEELVKVAKQYGVKLTMFHGRGGTVGRGGGPTHLAILSQPPDTIHGSLRVTVQGEVIEQSFGEEHLCFRTLQRFTAATLEHGMHPPVSPKPEWRTLMDEMAIIATKEYRSIVFQETCFIEYFRRATPELEYGRMNIGSRPSKRKPSGGIESLRAIPWIFAWTQTRFHLPVWLGFGAAFKHVIEKDVKNLHMLQDMYNQWPFFRVTIDLVEMVFAKGDPGIAALYDKLLVPEELRPFGEQLRHNYEETKQLLLQIAGHKDLLEGDPYLKQRLRLRDAYITTLNVCQACTLKQIRDPDYHVTVRPHLSKEYIESSKPAAELVKLNPTSEYAPGLEDTLILTMKGIAA
;
A
#
# COMPACT_ATOMS: atom_id res chain seq x y z
N SER A 1 -2.43 1.62 -8.77
CA SER A 1 -3.31 1.74 -7.59
C SER A 1 -4.78 1.91 -7.92
N ASP A 2 -5.15 2.63 -8.99
CA ASP A 2 -6.55 2.88 -9.33
C ASP A 2 -7.36 1.61 -9.58
N SER A 3 -6.87 0.70 -10.42
CA SER A 3 -7.53 -0.61 -10.66
C SER A 3 -7.62 -1.46 -9.39
N GLY A 4 -6.59 -1.40 -8.53
CA GLY A 4 -6.61 -2.13 -7.24
C GLY A 4 -7.66 -1.60 -6.27
N LYS A 5 -7.99 -0.30 -6.34
CA LYS A 5 -9.10 0.28 -5.55
C LYS A 5 -10.47 -0.21 -6.00
N ASP A 6 -10.61 -0.55 -7.29
CA ASP A 6 -11.89 -0.98 -7.87
C ASP A 6 -12.20 -2.47 -7.62
N ALA A 7 -11.19 -3.34 -7.72
CA ALA A 7 -11.41 -4.78 -7.75
C ALA A 7 -10.44 -5.59 -6.87
N GLY A 8 -9.67 -4.93 -6.01
CA GLY A 8 -8.59 -5.58 -5.26
C GLY A 8 -7.32 -5.76 -6.08
N ARG A 9 -6.18 -5.90 -5.39
CA ARG A 9 -4.87 -5.83 -6.03
C ARG A 9 -4.53 -7.06 -6.88
N LEU A 10 -4.91 -8.27 -6.45
CA LEU A 10 -4.66 -9.50 -7.21
C LEU A 10 -5.31 -9.45 -8.59
N SER A 11 -6.62 -9.18 -8.62
CA SER A 11 -7.42 -9.06 -9.84
C SER A 11 -6.90 -7.95 -10.76
N ALA A 12 -6.56 -6.79 -10.17
CA ALA A 12 -5.99 -5.68 -10.91
C ALA A 12 -4.65 -6.04 -11.57
N ALA A 13 -3.75 -6.72 -10.86
CA ALA A 13 -2.46 -7.14 -11.40
C ALA A 13 -2.64 -8.15 -12.54
N TRP A 14 -3.51 -9.14 -12.36
CA TRP A 14 -3.76 -10.16 -13.38
C TRP A 14 -4.40 -9.58 -14.63
N GLN A 15 -5.41 -8.73 -14.47
CA GLN A 15 -6.05 -8.08 -15.60
C GLN A 15 -5.08 -7.16 -16.34
N LEU A 16 -4.21 -6.42 -15.64
CA LEU A 16 -3.16 -5.62 -16.26
C LEU A 16 -2.16 -6.45 -17.04
N TYR A 17 -1.80 -7.65 -16.57
CA TYR A 17 -0.91 -8.55 -17.31
C TYR A 17 -1.56 -8.98 -18.64
N LYS A 18 -2.80 -9.50 -18.59
CA LYS A 18 -3.55 -9.92 -19.79
C LYS A 18 -3.78 -8.76 -20.76
N THR A 19 -4.17 -7.59 -20.26
CA THR A 19 -4.40 -6.41 -21.11
C THR A 19 -3.14 -5.99 -21.85
N GLN A 20 -1.97 -6.04 -21.20
CA GLN A 20 -0.71 -5.72 -21.87
C GLN A 20 -0.36 -6.74 -22.97
N GLU A 21 -0.59 -8.03 -22.75
CA GLU A 21 -0.41 -9.06 -23.78
C GLU A 21 -1.29 -8.81 -25.01
N GLU A 22 -2.58 -8.51 -24.81
CA GLU A 22 -3.50 -8.25 -25.91
C GLU A 22 -3.18 -6.94 -26.67
N LEU A 23 -2.83 -5.88 -25.95
CA LEU A 23 -2.43 -4.61 -26.57
C LEU A 23 -1.19 -4.76 -27.45
N VAL A 24 -0.21 -5.56 -27.03
CA VAL A 24 0.99 -5.85 -27.83
C VAL A 24 0.64 -6.61 -29.11
N LYS A 25 -0.23 -7.61 -29.04
CA LYS A 25 -0.68 -8.36 -30.23
C LYS A 25 -1.34 -7.43 -31.25
N VAL A 26 -2.24 -6.57 -30.80
CA VAL A 26 -2.91 -5.58 -31.67
C VAL A 26 -1.89 -4.58 -32.23
N ALA A 27 -1.01 -4.02 -31.41
CA ALA A 27 0.00 -3.07 -31.88
C ALA A 27 0.90 -3.69 -32.96
N LYS A 28 1.31 -4.96 -32.78
CA LYS A 28 2.10 -5.73 -33.75
C LYS A 28 1.35 -5.95 -35.06
N GLN A 29 0.05 -6.28 -35.01
CA GLN A 29 -0.79 -6.44 -36.19
C GLN A 29 -0.83 -5.18 -37.06
N TYR A 30 -0.80 -4.00 -36.45
CA TYR A 30 -0.88 -2.71 -37.15
C TYR A 30 0.49 -2.02 -37.34
N GLY A 31 1.61 -2.67 -37.01
CA GLY A 31 2.94 -2.08 -37.13
C GLY A 31 3.17 -0.86 -36.24
N VAL A 32 2.47 -0.75 -35.11
CA VAL A 32 2.58 0.38 -34.18
C VAL A 32 3.58 0.05 -33.07
N LYS A 33 4.55 0.94 -32.83
CA LYS A 33 5.43 0.85 -31.66
C LYS A 33 4.70 1.34 -30.41
N LEU A 34 4.17 0.40 -29.62
CA LEU A 34 3.50 0.68 -28.35
C LEU A 34 4.52 1.03 -27.25
N THR A 35 4.18 1.97 -26.37
CA THR A 35 4.95 2.26 -25.15
C THR A 35 4.00 2.29 -23.96
N MET A 36 4.21 1.40 -23.01
CA MET A 36 3.45 1.36 -21.76
C MET A 36 3.95 2.46 -20.81
N PHE A 37 3.04 3.29 -20.30
CA PHE A 37 3.36 4.21 -19.22
C PHE A 37 2.84 3.65 -17.89
N HIS A 38 3.76 3.14 -17.08
CA HIS A 38 3.45 2.58 -15.76
C HIS A 38 3.19 3.70 -14.74
N GLY A 39 1.95 3.76 -14.26
CA GLY A 39 1.52 4.68 -13.21
C GLY A 39 1.93 4.23 -11.80
N ARG A 40 1.44 4.95 -10.78
CA ARG A 40 1.80 4.73 -9.37
C ARG A 40 1.30 3.41 -8.77
N GLY A 41 2.07 2.89 -7.79
CA GLY A 41 1.70 1.76 -6.94
C GLY A 41 1.86 0.37 -7.56
N GLY A 42 2.36 0.28 -8.79
CA GLY A 42 2.84 -0.98 -9.39
C GLY A 42 4.16 -1.44 -8.78
N THR A 43 4.53 -2.70 -9.01
CA THR A 43 5.83 -3.29 -8.61
C THR A 43 7.01 -2.51 -9.20
N VAL A 44 6.88 -2.04 -10.44
CA VAL A 44 7.91 -1.28 -11.17
C VAL A 44 8.24 0.08 -10.51
N GLY A 45 7.24 0.79 -9.97
CA GLY A 45 7.38 2.17 -9.51
C GLY A 45 7.66 2.36 -8.02
N ARG A 46 7.79 1.29 -7.23
CA ARG A 46 7.84 1.39 -5.76
C ARG A 46 9.22 1.31 -5.12
N GLY A 47 10.30 1.02 -5.86
CA GLY A 47 11.70 1.04 -5.40
C GLY A 47 12.03 0.27 -4.10
N GLY A 48 11.05 -0.42 -3.51
CA GLY A 48 11.14 -1.19 -2.26
C GLY A 48 10.96 -2.69 -2.46
N GLY A 49 10.57 -3.12 -3.67
CA GLY A 49 10.86 -4.47 -4.18
C GLY A 49 11.93 -4.37 -5.28
N PRO A 50 12.46 -5.48 -5.80
CA PRO A 50 13.49 -5.43 -6.84
C PRO A 50 12.88 -4.88 -8.14
N THR A 51 12.89 -3.55 -8.33
CA THR A 51 12.40 -2.89 -9.56
C THR A 51 13.00 -3.51 -10.83
N HIS A 52 14.23 -4.00 -10.72
CA HIS A 52 14.88 -4.80 -11.75
C HIS A 52 14.03 -6.02 -12.14
N LEU A 53 13.71 -6.90 -11.19
CA LEU A 53 12.88 -8.08 -11.44
C LEU A 53 11.46 -7.73 -11.88
N ALA A 54 10.89 -6.64 -11.37
CA ALA A 54 9.56 -6.16 -11.79
C ALA A 54 9.49 -5.71 -13.26
N ILE A 55 10.60 -5.21 -13.81
CA ILE A 55 10.72 -4.90 -15.26
C ILE A 55 10.87 -6.21 -16.04
N LEU A 56 11.75 -7.12 -15.58
CA LEU A 56 11.93 -8.44 -16.21
C LEU A 56 10.65 -9.29 -16.19
N SER A 57 9.74 -9.05 -15.25
CA SER A 57 8.48 -9.78 -15.14
C SER A 57 7.35 -9.25 -16.03
N GLN A 58 7.56 -8.16 -16.78
CA GLN A 58 6.52 -7.68 -17.70
C GLN A 58 6.25 -8.74 -18.79
N PRO A 59 5.02 -8.82 -19.34
CA PRO A 59 4.76 -9.79 -20.40
C PRO A 59 5.74 -9.64 -21.57
N PRO A 60 6.07 -10.73 -22.29
CA PRO A 60 6.95 -10.65 -23.46
C PRO A 60 6.50 -9.58 -24.46
N ASP A 61 7.46 -8.94 -25.16
CA ASP A 61 7.20 -7.95 -26.21
C ASP A 61 6.47 -6.66 -25.75
N THR A 62 6.38 -6.38 -24.45
CA THR A 62 5.69 -5.17 -23.93
C THR A 62 6.58 -3.93 -23.82
N ILE A 63 7.90 -4.08 -23.78
CA ILE A 63 8.84 -2.98 -23.52
C ILE A 63 9.54 -2.50 -24.81
N HIS A 64 10.12 -3.41 -25.60
CA HIS A 64 10.83 -3.11 -26.86
C HIS A 64 11.73 -1.85 -26.81
N GLY A 65 12.55 -1.75 -25.76
CA GLY A 65 13.50 -0.66 -25.57
C GLY A 65 12.89 0.71 -25.21
N SER A 66 11.58 0.78 -24.93
CA SER A 66 10.87 2.02 -24.57
C SER A 66 10.09 1.84 -23.27
N LEU A 67 10.69 2.24 -22.16
CA LEU A 67 10.08 2.16 -20.83
C LEU A 67 9.76 3.55 -20.29
N ARG A 68 8.50 3.76 -19.86
CA ARG A 68 8.10 4.97 -19.11
C ARG A 68 7.50 4.58 -17.78
N VAL A 69 8.10 5.04 -16.69
CA VAL A 69 7.71 4.69 -15.31
C VAL A 69 7.55 5.95 -14.48
N THR A 70 6.50 5.98 -13.67
CA THR A 70 6.31 7.01 -12.65
C THR A 70 7.22 6.75 -11.46
N VAL A 71 8.14 7.66 -11.16
CA VAL A 71 8.83 7.71 -9.85
C VAL A 71 7.89 8.38 -8.87
N GLN A 72 7.52 7.66 -7.81
CA GLN A 72 6.64 8.22 -6.78
C GLN A 72 7.43 9.14 -5.84
N GLY A 73 6.79 10.22 -5.37
CA GLY A 73 7.42 11.19 -4.46
C GLY A 73 7.94 10.53 -3.18
N GLU A 74 7.23 9.53 -2.64
CA GLU A 74 7.67 8.80 -1.45
C GLU A 74 8.94 7.94 -1.65
N VAL A 75 9.43 7.78 -2.89
CA VAL A 75 10.63 6.98 -3.21
C VAL A 75 11.71 7.83 -3.89
N ILE A 76 11.47 9.13 -4.12
CA ILE A 76 12.40 10.00 -4.85
C ILE A 76 13.75 10.08 -4.14
N GLU A 77 13.72 10.28 -2.82
CA GLU A 77 14.91 10.39 -1.97
C GLU A 77 15.71 9.08 -1.95
N GLN A 78 15.04 7.95 -1.74
CA GLN A 78 15.71 6.64 -1.78
C GLN A 78 16.35 6.34 -3.14
N SER A 79 15.75 6.85 -4.22
CA SER A 79 16.18 6.55 -5.59
C SER A 79 17.29 7.47 -6.08
N PHE A 80 17.29 8.74 -5.67
CA PHE A 80 18.09 9.80 -6.27
C PHE A 80 18.75 10.76 -5.27
N GLY A 81 18.48 10.66 -3.96
CA GLY A 81 19.01 11.58 -2.94
C GLY A 81 20.50 11.40 -2.63
N GLU A 82 21.07 10.25 -2.94
CA GLU A 82 22.50 9.96 -2.76
C GLU A 82 23.13 9.52 -4.10
N GLU A 83 24.36 9.97 -4.35
CA GLU A 83 25.03 9.84 -5.65
C GLU A 83 25.17 8.39 -6.13
N HIS A 84 25.62 7.49 -5.26
CA HIS A 84 25.79 6.07 -5.62
C HIS A 84 24.43 5.36 -5.80
N LEU A 85 23.43 5.68 -4.99
CA LEU A 85 22.07 5.16 -5.16
C LEU A 85 21.42 5.66 -6.45
N CYS A 86 21.61 6.94 -6.79
CA CYS A 86 21.19 7.53 -8.06
C CYS A 86 21.78 6.74 -9.24
N PHE A 87 23.09 6.53 -9.25
CA PHE A 87 23.77 5.75 -10.28
C PHE A 87 23.19 4.33 -10.38
N ARG A 88 23.04 3.62 -9.25
CA ARG A 88 22.45 2.27 -9.22
C ARG A 88 21.00 2.26 -9.71
N THR A 89 20.26 3.35 -9.49
CA THR A 89 18.89 3.51 -10.00
C THR A 89 18.88 3.59 -11.50
N LEU A 90 19.69 4.47 -12.09
CA LEU A 90 19.80 4.58 -13.54
C LEU A 90 20.28 3.25 -14.16
N GLN A 91 21.31 2.65 -13.57
CA GLN A 91 21.86 1.36 -14.02
C GLN A 91 20.80 0.25 -14.08
N ARG A 92 20.00 0.06 -13.02
CA ARG A 92 19.02 -1.05 -12.99
C ARG A 92 17.88 -0.86 -13.99
N PHE A 93 17.43 0.39 -14.20
CA PHE A 93 16.40 0.69 -15.20
C PHE A 93 16.92 0.39 -16.60
N THR A 94 18.14 0.83 -16.92
CA THR A 94 18.76 0.57 -18.23
C THR A 94 18.97 -0.93 -18.46
N ALA A 95 19.57 -1.63 -17.50
CA ALA A 95 19.88 -3.06 -17.62
C ALA A 95 18.62 -3.90 -17.79
N ALA A 96 17.62 -3.76 -16.91
CA ALA A 96 16.41 -4.57 -16.97
C ALA A 96 15.57 -4.29 -18.23
N THR A 97 15.52 -3.04 -18.69
CA THR A 97 14.83 -2.67 -19.95
C THR A 97 15.49 -3.32 -21.16
N LEU A 98 16.82 -3.35 -21.19
CA LEU A 98 17.60 -3.96 -22.26
C LEU A 98 17.45 -5.49 -22.25
N GLU A 99 17.63 -6.11 -21.08
CA GLU A 99 17.53 -7.56 -20.92
C GLU A 99 16.14 -8.07 -21.29
N HIS A 100 15.06 -7.44 -20.81
CA HIS A 100 13.69 -7.87 -21.12
C HIS A 100 13.42 -7.95 -22.63
N GLY A 101 13.97 -7.02 -23.41
CA GLY A 101 13.81 -6.99 -24.86
C GLY A 101 14.57 -8.08 -25.63
N MET A 102 15.58 -8.71 -25.01
CA MET A 102 16.42 -9.76 -25.62
C MET A 102 16.23 -11.14 -24.96
N HIS A 103 15.76 -11.15 -23.72
CA HIS A 103 15.56 -12.33 -22.88
C HIS A 103 14.22 -12.19 -22.15
N PRO A 104 13.09 -12.40 -22.87
CA PRO A 104 11.77 -12.26 -22.29
C PRO A 104 11.51 -13.34 -21.23
N PRO A 105 10.64 -13.09 -20.24
CA PRO A 105 10.30 -14.07 -19.22
C PRO A 105 9.54 -15.26 -19.82
N VAL A 106 9.52 -16.36 -19.08
CA VAL A 106 8.73 -17.54 -19.43
C VAL A 106 7.24 -17.19 -19.54
N SER A 107 6.60 -17.66 -20.61
CA SER A 107 5.14 -17.58 -20.76
C SER A 107 4.46 -18.41 -19.67
N PRO A 108 3.37 -17.93 -19.05
CA PRO A 108 2.66 -18.71 -18.06
C PRO A 108 2.02 -19.95 -18.69
N LYS A 109 2.13 -21.08 -17.98
CA LYS A 109 1.48 -22.33 -18.38
C LYS A 109 -0.05 -22.17 -18.40
N PRO A 110 -0.79 -22.94 -19.23
CA PRO A 110 -2.26 -22.84 -19.30
C PRO A 110 -2.95 -22.97 -17.93
N GLU A 111 -2.52 -23.94 -17.13
CA GLU A 111 -3.04 -24.17 -15.78
C GLU A 111 -2.83 -22.99 -14.83
N TRP A 112 -1.70 -22.26 -14.96
CA TRP A 112 -1.45 -21.05 -14.17
C TRP A 112 -2.40 -19.92 -14.57
N ARG A 113 -2.71 -19.77 -15.86
CA ARG A 113 -3.69 -18.78 -16.34
C ARG A 113 -5.09 -19.11 -15.81
N THR A 114 -5.51 -20.36 -15.92
CA THR A 114 -6.81 -20.82 -15.40
C THR A 114 -6.94 -20.58 -13.91
N LEU A 115 -5.90 -20.90 -13.12
CA LEU A 115 -5.89 -20.64 -11.68
C LEU A 115 -5.96 -19.14 -11.35
N MET A 116 -5.21 -18.30 -12.09
CA MET A 116 -5.27 -16.84 -11.92
C MET A 116 -6.62 -16.24 -12.29
N ASP A 117 -7.27 -16.74 -13.35
CA ASP A 117 -8.62 -16.33 -13.75
C ASP A 117 -9.65 -16.63 -12.65
N GLU A 118 -9.58 -17.83 -12.06
CA GLU A 118 -10.44 -18.22 -10.93
C GLU A 118 -10.16 -17.36 -9.69
N MET A 119 -8.90 -17.23 -9.28
CA MET A 119 -8.50 -16.42 -8.12
C MET A 119 -8.94 -14.95 -8.26
N ALA A 120 -8.85 -14.37 -9.46
CA ALA A 120 -9.26 -12.98 -9.69
C ALA A 120 -10.77 -12.76 -9.47
N ILE A 121 -11.62 -13.74 -9.81
CA ILE A 121 -13.07 -13.66 -9.56
C ILE A 121 -13.33 -13.66 -8.05
N ILE A 122 -12.71 -14.59 -7.32
CA ILE A 122 -12.89 -14.72 -5.87
C ILE A 122 -12.35 -13.49 -5.12
N ALA A 123 -11.13 -13.05 -5.44
CA ALA A 123 -10.52 -11.87 -4.84
C ALA A 123 -11.36 -10.61 -5.06
N THR A 124 -11.90 -10.44 -6.28
CA THR A 124 -12.78 -9.31 -6.59
C THR A 124 -14.07 -9.36 -5.77
N LYS A 125 -14.66 -10.55 -5.63
CA LYS A 125 -15.89 -10.74 -4.87
C LYS A 125 -15.70 -10.38 -3.40
N GLU A 126 -14.66 -10.92 -2.74
CA GLU A 126 -14.36 -10.60 -1.34
C GLU A 126 -14.01 -9.12 -1.16
N TYR A 127 -13.14 -8.57 -2.01
CA TYR A 127 -12.76 -7.17 -1.93
C TYR A 127 -13.99 -6.26 -2.03
N ARG A 128 -14.87 -6.51 -3.01
CA ARG A 128 -16.06 -5.68 -3.21
C ARG A 128 -17.13 -5.92 -2.15
N SER A 129 -17.24 -7.12 -1.58
CA SER A 129 -18.18 -7.37 -0.49
C SER A 129 -17.85 -6.52 0.74
N ILE A 130 -16.56 -6.36 1.06
CA ILE A 130 -16.12 -5.54 2.18
C ILE A 130 -16.13 -4.03 1.83
N VAL A 131 -15.60 -3.64 0.68
CA VAL A 131 -15.34 -2.21 0.40
C VAL A 131 -16.56 -1.46 -0.13
N PHE A 132 -17.46 -2.14 -0.86
CA PHE A 132 -18.58 -1.50 -1.55
C PHE A 132 -19.96 -2.02 -1.11
N GLN A 133 -20.06 -3.29 -0.71
CA GLN A 133 -21.35 -3.86 -0.31
C GLN A 133 -21.59 -3.72 1.18
N GLU A 134 -20.54 -3.73 2.00
CA GLU A 134 -20.74 -3.58 3.44
C GLU A 134 -21.13 -2.16 3.83
N THR A 135 -22.26 -2.07 4.53
CA THR A 135 -22.94 -0.80 4.80
C THR A 135 -22.17 0.05 5.80
N CYS A 136 -21.54 -0.59 6.79
CA CYS A 136 -20.76 0.08 7.83
C CYS A 136 -19.33 0.43 7.39
N PHE A 137 -18.87 -0.04 6.22
CA PHE A 137 -17.47 0.08 5.80
C PHE A 137 -16.96 1.53 5.76
N ILE A 138 -17.76 2.44 5.17
CA ILE A 138 -17.36 3.85 5.03
C ILE A 138 -17.25 4.51 6.39
N GLU A 139 -18.16 4.20 7.31
CA GLU A 139 -18.11 4.72 8.66
C GLU A 139 -16.88 4.21 9.40
N TYR A 140 -16.67 2.89 9.39
CA TYR A 140 -15.49 2.26 9.98
C TYR A 140 -14.20 2.86 9.41
N PHE A 141 -14.08 2.99 8.09
CA PHE A 141 -12.91 3.58 7.43
C PHE A 141 -12.59 4.98 7.93
N ARG A 142 -13.59 5.85 8.07
CA ARG A 142 -13.41 7.23 8.54
C ARG A 142 -13.04 7.31 10.02
N ARG A 143 -13.46 6.33 10.83
CA ARG A 143 -13.14 6.23 12.26
C ARG A 143 -11.76 5.62 12.48
N ALA A 144 -11.48 4.50 11.83
CA ALA A 144 -10.24 3.74 12.01
C ALA A 144 -9.01 4.43 11.39
N THR A 145 -9.19 5.35 10.44
CA THR A 145 -8.08 6.00 9.72
C THR A 145 -8.13 7.54 9.80
N PRO A 146 -7.01 8.24 9.54
CA PRO A 146 -6.98 9.70 9.47
C PRO A 146 -7.44 10.28 8.12
N GLU A 147 -8.31 9.60 7.36
CA GLU A 147 -8.71 10.05 6.01
C GLU A 147 -9.37 11.43 5.99
N LEU A 148 -10.24 11.70 6.95
CA LEU A 148 -10.97 12.96 7.02
C LEU A 148 -10.03 14.14 7.31
N GLU A 149 -9.11 13.95 8.25
CA GLU A 149 -8.12 14.95 8.64
C GLU A 149 -7.13 15.20 7.51
N TYR A 150 -6.68 14.15 6.81
CA TYR A 150 -5.83 14.30 5.62
C TYR A 150 -6.50 15.18 4.54
N GLY A 151 -7.82 15.07 4.37
CA GLY A 151 -8.56 15.89 3.40
C GLY A 151 -8.76 17.35 3.82
N ARG A 152 -8.68 17.65 5.12
CA ARG A 152 -8.84 19.00 5.69
C ARG A 152 -7.51 19.73 5.86
N MET A 153 -6.43 18.97 6.08
CA MET A 153 -5.10 19.52 6.32
C MET A 153 -4.37 19.84 5.02
N ASN A 154 -3.50 20.85 5.07
CA ASN A 154 -2.69 21.31 3.93
C ASN A 154 -1.48 20.38 3.64
N ILE A 155 -1.73 19.07 3.57
CA ILE A 155 -0.71 18.02 3.33
C ILE A 155 -0.74 17.59 1.85
N GLY A 156 -1.93 17.47 1.27
CA GLY A 156 -2.12 17.06 -0.12
C GLY A 156 -2.31 18.25 -1.06
N SER A 157 -1.62 18.26 -2.21
CA SER A 157 -1.79 19.31 -3.24
C SER A 157 -3.10 19.22 -4.02
N ARG A 158 -3.91 18.19 -3.78
CA ARG A 158 -5.12 17.87 -4.57
C ARG A 158 -6.27 17.47 -3.65
N PRO A 159 -7.53 17.79 -4.02
CA PRO A 159 -8.71 17.32 -3.29
C PRO A 159 -8.71 15.80 -3.15
N SER A 160 -9.06 15.29 -1.97
CA SER A 160 -9.09 13.86 -1.65
C SER A 160 -10.18 13.10 -2.44
N LYS A 161 -11.31 13.75 -2.69
CA LYS A 161 -12.45 13.19 -3.43
C LYS A 161 -12.73 13.94 -4.74
N ARG A 162 -13.34 13.23 -5.70
CA ARG A 162 -13.90 13.82 -6.92
C ARG A 162 -15.28 14.45 -6.68
N LYS A 163 -16.07 13.88 -5.77
CA LYS A 163 -17.38 14.38 -5.33
C LYS A 163 -17.45 14.31 -3.80
N PRO A 164 -17.78 15.40 -3.07
CA PRO A 164 -17.73 15.43 -1.60
C PRO A 164 -18.60 14.39 -0.90
N SER A 165 -19.81 14.14 -1.43
CA SER A 165 -20.81 13.22 -0.88
C SER A 165 -20.68 11.77 -1.33
N GLY A 166 -19.68 11.42 -2.15
CA GLY A 166 -19.55 10.07 -2.69
C GLY A 166 -18.91 9.07 -1.72
N GLY A 167 -19.16 7.78 -1.99
CA GLY A 167 -18.49 6.65 -1.33
C GLY A 167 -17.04 6.47 -1.78
N ILE A 168 -16.51 5.25 -1.61
CA ILE A 168 -15.12 4.90 -1.96
C ILE A 168 -14.82 5.12 -3.45
N GLU A 169 -15.84 5.06 -4.32
CA GLU A 169 -15.74 5.35 -5.76
C GLU A 169 -15.25 6.78 -6.01
N SER A 170 -15.69 7.72 -5.16
CA SER A 170 -15.33 9.13 -5.27
C SER A 170 -13.94 9.45 -4.69
N LEU A 171 -13.43 8.60 -3.80
CA LEU A 171 -12.12 8.74 -3.16
C LEU A 171 -11.00 8.44 -4.16
N ARG A 172 -10.00 9.32 -4.22
CA ARG A 172 -8.83 9.11 -5.08
C ARG A 172 -7.92 8.02 -4.51
N ALA A 173 -7.15 7.37 -5.38
CA ALA A 173 -6.23 6.31 -4.98
C ALA A 173 -5.08 6.78 -4.07
N ILE A 174 -4.74 8.07 -4.01
CA ILE A 174 -3.71 8.57 -3.06
C ILE A 174 -4.25 8.50 -1.63
N PRO A 175 -5.33 9.24 -1.28
CA PRO A 175 -5.94 9.16 0.05
C PRO A 175 -6.27 7.75 0.49
N TRP A 176 -6.79 6.91 -0.42
CA TRP A 176 -7.13 5.52 -0.12
C TRP A 176 -5.94 4.73 0.44
N ILE A 177 -4.82 4.72 -0.29
CA ILE A 177 -3.61 3.99 0.16
C ILE A 177 -2.98 4.68 1.36
N PHE A 178 -2.97 6.01 1.39
CA PHE A 178 -2.35 6.80 2.44
C PHE A 178 -3.00 6.54 3.79
N ALA A 179 -4.33 6.64 3.89
CA ALA A 179 -5.08 6.48 5.13
C ALA A 179 -4.83 5.12 5.80
N TRP A 180 -4.85 4.03 5.03
CA TRP A 180 -4.55 2.69 5.54
C TRP A 180 -3.08 2.41 5.81
N THR A 181 -2.18 3.19 5.19
CA THR A 181 -0.74 3.11 5.47
C THR A 181 -0.42 3.77 6.81
N GLN A 182 -1.07 4.90 7.11
CA GLN A 182 -0.91 5.61 8.37
C GLN A 182 -1.23 4.73 9.58
N THR A 183 -2.19 3.81 9.47
CA THR A 183 -2.61 2.93 10.57
C THR A 183 -1.90 1.58 10.62
N ARG A 184 -0.86 1.40 9.79
CA ARG A 184 -0.09 0.13 9.68
C ARG A 184 -0.95 -1.07 9.28
N PHE A 185 -2.13 -0.85 8.69
CA PHE A 185 -3.05 -1.94 8.37
C PHE A 185 -3.01 -2.34 6.90
N HIS A 186 -2.72 -1.41 6.00
CA HIS A 186 -2.49 -1.65 4.57
C HIS A 186 -3.59 -2.44 3.83
N LEU A 187 -4.84 -2.41 4.32
CA LEU A 187 -6.01 -3.11 3.77
C LEU A 187 -6.09 -3.13 2.23
N PRO A 188 -5.87 -2.01 1.51
CA PRO A 188 -5.99 -1.97 0.05
C PRO A 188 -5.02 -2.85 -0.73
N VAL A 189 -3.95 -3.33 -0.09
CA VAL A 189 -2.88 -4.07 -0.76
C VAL A 189 -3.15 -5.57 -0.73
N TRP A 190 -3.66 -6.10 0.38
CA TRP A 190 -3.79 -7.54 0.61
C TRP A 190 -5.23 -8.04 0.58
N LEU A 191 -6.25 -7.18 0.75
CA LEU A 191 -7.64 -7.60 0.75
C LEU A 191 -8.01 -8.31 -0.57
N GLY A 192 -8.62 -9.50 -0.47
CA GLY A 192 -8.95 -10.38 -1.59
C GLY A 192 -7.96 -11.52 -1.81
N PHE A 193 -6.70 -11.40 -1.37
CA PHE A 193 -5.71 -12.48 -1.55
C PHE A 193 -6.04 -13.69 -0.68
N GLY A 194 -6.39 -13.48 0.59
CA GLY A 194 -6.72 -14.55 1.54
C GLY A 194 -7.81 -15.48 1.02
N ALA A 195 -8.99 -14.94 0.67
CA ALA A 195 -10.08 -15.78 0.15
C ALA A 195 -9.72 -16.45 -1.17
N ALA A 196 -8.98 -15.78 -2.06
CA ALA A 196 -8.57 -16.39 -3.33
C ALA A 196 -7.65 -17.60 -3.12
N PHE A 197 -6.62 -17.46 -2.27
CA PHE A 197 -5.71 -18.56 -1.95
C PHE A 197 -6.43 -19.70 -1.25
N LYS A 198 -7.21 -19.38 -0.21
CA LYS A 198 -7.98 -20.37 0.54
C LYS A 198 -8.90 -21.17 -0.38
N HIS A 199 -9.68 -20.48 -1.22
CA HIS A 199 -10.63 -21.12 -2.12
C HIS A 199 -9.96 -22.12 -3.06
N VAL A 200 -8.86 -21.74 -3.72
CA VAL A 200 -8.21 -22.64 -4.68
C VAL A 200 -7.47 -23.79 -4.00
N ILE A 201 -6.91 -23.58 -2.81
CA ILE A 201 -6.26 -24.65 -2.03
C ILE A 201 -7.28 -25.67 -1.52
N GLU A 202 -8.44 -25.21 -1.05
CA GLU A 202 -9.53 -26.08 -0.59
C GLU A 202 -10.17 -26.86 -1.75
N LYS A 203 -10.21 -26.28 -2.95
CA LYS A 203 -10.77 -26.92 -4.15
C LYS A 203 -9.93 -28.11 -4.64
N ASP A 204 -8.60 -27.99 -4.62
CA ASP A 204 -7.68 -29.09 -4.93
C ASP A 204 -6.35 -28.87 -4.18
N VAL A 205 -5.95 -29.85 -3.37
CA VAL A 205 -4.70 -29.83 -2.59
C VAL A 205 -3.46 -29.66 -3.50
N LYS A 206 -3.54 -30.07 -4.77
CA LYS A 206 -2.47 -29.86 -5.76
C LYS A 206 -2.25 -28.39 -6.09
N ASN A 207 -3.25 -27.53 -5.90
CA ASN A 207 -3.13 -26.10 -6.20
C ASN A 207 -2.13 -25.40 -5.28
N LEU A 208 -1.91 -25.89 -4.05
CA LEU A 208 -0.84 -25.34 -3.21
C LEU A 208 0.53 -25.52 -3.87
N HIS A 209 0.83 -26.72 -4.35
CA HIS A 209 2.08 -27.01 -5.07
C HIS A 209 2.16 -26.19 -6.36
N MET A 210 1.04 -26.01 -7.08
CA MET A 210 1.00 -25.17 -8.27
C MET A 210 1.32 -23.69 -7.95
N LEU A 211 0.79 -23.14 -6.85
CA LEU A 211 1.07 -21.77 -6.41
C LEU A 211 2.55 -21.61 -6.00
N GLN A 212 3.13 -22.61 -5.34
CA GLN A 212 4.55 -22.63 -5.01
C GLN A 212 5.41 -22.71 -6.28
N ASP A 213 5.03 -23.51 -7.27
CA ASP A 213 5.70 -23.56 -8.56
C ASP A 213 5.60 -22.22 -9.30
N MET A 214 4.43 -21.57 -9.28
CA MET A 214 4.23 -20.24 -9.85
C MET A 214 5.14 -19.21 -9.15
N TYR A 215 5.28 -19.26 -7.83
CA TYR A 215 6.16 -18.35 -7.08
C TYR A 215 7.63 -18.54 -7.48
N ASN A 216 8.08 -19.78 -7.64
CA ASN A 216 9.47 -20.08 -7.96
C ASN A 216 9.82 -19.88 -9.44
N GLN A 217 8.87 -20.12 -10.35
CA GLN A 217 9.15 -20.23 -11.79
C GLN A 217 8.55 -19.09 -12.62
N TRP A 218 7.55 -18.36 -12.12
CA TRP A 218 6.88 -17.29 -12.87
C TRP A 218 7.19 -15.91 -12.29
N PRO A 219 8.05 -15.10 -12.95
CA PRO A 219 8.48 -13.81 -12.42
C PRO A 219 7.33 -12.85 -12.08
N PHE A 220 6.25 -12.85 -12.86
CA PHE A 220 5.07 -12.00 -12.59
C PHE A 220 4.40 -12.35 -11.26
N PHE A 221 4.21 -13.65 -10.98
CA PHE A 221 3.59 -14.09 -9.74
C PHE A 221 4.53 -13.80 -8.57
N ARG A 222 5.83 -14.11 -8.71
CA ARG A 222 6.85 -13.81 -7.69
C ARG A 222 6.85 -12.36 -7.26
N VAL A 223 7.00 -11.40 -8.17
CA VAL A 223 7.05 -9.98 -7.81
C VAL A 223 5.72 -9.45 -7.25
N THR A 224 4.61 -10.11 -7.59
CA THR A 224 3.29 -9.77 -7.04
C THR A 224 3.21 -10.18 -5.57
N ILE A 225 3.68 -11.39 -5.24
CA ILE A 225 3.74 -11.89 -3.85
C ILE A 225 4.78 -11.13 -3.03
N ASP A 226 6.01 -10.93 -3.54
CA ASP A 226 7.09 -10.22 -2.84
C ASP A 226 6.66 -8.81 -2.41
N LEU A 227 5.87 -8.13 -3.25
CA LEU A 227 5.35 -6.81 -2.89
C LEU A 227 4.35 -6.88 -1.73
N VAL A 228 3.46 -7.86 -1.72
CA VAL A 228 2.48 -8.03 -0.64
C VAL A 228 3.20 -8.45 0.64
N GLU A 229 4.21 -9.32 0.56
CA GLU A 229 5.06 -9.71 1.69
C GLU A 229 5.79 -8.51 2.30
N MET A 230 6.40 -7.65 1.47
CA MET A 230 7.04 -6.41 1.93
C MET A 230 6.05 -5.47 2.63
N VAL A 231 4.80 -5.44 2.19
CA VAL A 231 3.76 -4.62 2.82
C VAL A 231 3.30 -5.23 4.14
N PHE A 232 3.20 -6.55 4.26
CA PHE A 232 2.99 -7.21 5.54
C PHE A 232 4.14 -6.95 6.52
N ALA A 233 5.38 -6.91 6.04
CA ALA A 233 6.55 -6.55 6.88
C ALA A 233 6.52 -5.10 7.39
N LYS A 234 5.73 -4.23 6.77
CA LYS A 234 5.49 -2.85 7.24
C LYS A 234 4.24 -2.73 8.11
N GLY A 235 3.37 -3.74 8.11
CA GLY A 235 2.10 -3.73 8.82
C GLY A 235 2.23 -4.19 10.27
N ASP A 236 1.31 -3.72 11.11
CA ASP A 236 1.20 -4.10 12.52
C ASP A 236 -0.28 -4.13 12.92
N PRO A 237 -0.89 -5.33 13.03
CA PRO A 237 -2.30 -5.45 13.42
C PRO A 237 -2.56 -5.03 14.87
N GLY A 238 -1.53 -5.01 15.74
CA GLY A 238 -1.64 -4.50 17.11
C GLY A 238 -1.78 -2.98 17.14
N ILE A 239 -1.00 -2.26 16.32
CA ILE A 239 -1.20 -0.82 16.12
C ILE A 239 -2.56 -0.55 15.50
N ALA A 240 -2.98 -1.29 14.47
CA ALA A 240 -4.31 -1.13 13.89
C ALA A 240 -5.43 -1.32 14.94
N ALA A 241 -5.29 -2.31 15.84
CA ALA A 241 -6.23 -2.51 16.94
C ALA A 241 -6.24 -1.36 17.97
N LEU A 242 -5.11 -0.67 18.17
CA LEU A 242 -5.06 0.53 19.01
C LEU A 242 -5.89 1.67 18.42
N TYR A 243 -5.80 1.91 17.11
CA TYR A 243 -6.64 2.90 16.44
C TYR A 243 -8.12 2.57 16.61
N ASP A 244 -8.50 1.30 16.43
CA ASP A 244 -9.88 0.86 16.67
C ASP A 244 -10.33 1.12 18.10
N LYS A 245 -9.53 0.71 19.08
CA LYS A 245 -9.86 0.87 20.51
C LYS A 245 -10.10 2.34 20.87
N LEU A 246 -9.30 3.26 20.32
CA LEU A 246 -9.36 4.67 20.67
C LEU A 246 -10.39 5.48 19.87
N LEU A 247 -10.62 5.11 18.61
CA LEU A 247 -11.32 5.95 17.63
C LEU A 247 -12.61 5.35 17.07
N VAL A 248 -12.77 4.03 17.15
CA VAL A 248 -13.90 3.30 16.55
C VAL A 248 -14.98 3.04 17.62
N PRO A 249 -16.25 3.40 17.36
CA PRO A 249 -17.38 3.08 18.22
C PRO A 249 -17.49 1.58 18.51
N GLU A 250 -18.03 1.21 19.67
CA GLU A 250 -18.02 -0.19 20.15
C GLU A 250 -18.74 -1.12 19.18
N GLU A 251 -19.82 -0.66 18.58
CA GLU A 251 -20.65 -1.36 17.60
C GLU A 251 -19.91 -1.72 16.30
N LEU A 252 -18.82 -1.02 15.96
CA LEU A 252 -18.02 -1.28 14.76
C LEU A 252 -16.74 -2.07 15.04
N ARG A 253 -16.38 -2.28 16.31
CA ARG A 253 -15.15 -3.02 16.67
C ARG A 253 -15.13 -4.48 16.20
N PRO A 254 -16.25 -5.25 16.25
CA PRO A 254 -16.27 -6.63 15.74
C PRO A 254 -15.90 -6.70 14.24
N PHE A 255 -16.30 -5.70 13.46
CA PHE A 255 -15.94 -5.61 12.04
C PHE A 255 -14.42 -5.41 11.86
N GLY A 256 -13.80 -4.55 12.67
CA GLY A 256 -12.36 -4.36 12.66
C GLY A 256 -11.58 -5.62 13.09
N GLU A 257 -12.10 -6.37 14.06
CA GLU A 257 -11.55 -7.67 14.46
C GLU A 257 -11.62 -8.69 13.33
N GLN A 258 -12.73 -8.76 12.60
CA GLN A 258 -12.87 -9.60 11.42
C GLN A 258 -11.81 -9.24 10.35
N LEU A 259 -11.61 -7.94 10.06
CA LEU A 259 -10.59 -7.53 9.10
C LEU A 259 -9.17 -7.92 9.56
N ARG A 260 -8.86 -7.82 10.86
CA ARG A 260 -7.57 -8.27 11.41
C ARG A 260 -7.40 -9.79 11.36
N HIS A 261 -8.48 -10.55 11.50
CA HIS A 261 -8.45 -11.99 11.29
C HIS A 261 -8.09 -12.32 9.83
N ASN A 262 -8.73 -11.65 8.86
CA ASN A 262 -8.42 -11.80 7.44
C ASN A 262 -6.98 -11.40 7.11
N TYR A 263 -6.43 -10.37 7.78
CA TYR A 263 -5.03 -9.98 7.66
C TYR A 263 -4.09 -11.14 8.03
N GLU A 264 -4.33 -11.77 9.18
CA GLU A 264 -3.47 -12.85 9.67
C GLU A 264 -3.58 -14.12 8.81
N GLU A 265 -4.80 -14.50 8.43
CA GLU A 265 -5.03 -15.64 7.51
C GLU A 265 -4.35 -15.41 6.16
N THR A 266 -4.49 -14.21 5.58
CA THR A 266 -3.84 -13.85 4.31
C THR A 266 -2.31 -13.92 4.43
N LYS A 267 -1.75 -13.42 5.53
CA LYS A 267 -0.30 -13.45 5.78
C LYS A 267 0.22 -14.89 5.88
N GLN A 268 -0.49 -15.76 6.58
CA GLN A 268 -0.11 -17.17 6.75
C GLN A 268 -0.14 -17.93 5.41
N LEU A 269 -1.21 -17.78 4.63
CA LEU A 269 -1.33 -18.40 3.30
C LEU A 269 -0.25 -17.89 2.34
N LEU A 270 0.06 -16.59 2.39
CA LEU A 270 1.12 -16.01 1.58
C LEU A 270 2.50 -16.63 1.90
N LEU A 271 2.84 -16.74 3.19
CA LEU A 271 4.10 -17.37 3.63
C LEU A 271 4.18 -18.84 3.21
N GLN A 272 3.07 -19.58 3.30
CA GLN A 272 2.99 -20.96 2.85
C GLN A 272 3.23 -21.11 1.34
N ILE A 273 2.70 -20.19 0.53
CA ILE A 273 2.90 -20.15 -0.93
C ILE A 273 4.34 -19.75 -1.28
N ALA A 274 4.92 -18.78 -0.56
CA ALA A 274 6.31 -18.36 -0.77
C ALA A 274 7.31 -19.41 -0.25
N GLY A 275 6.88 -20.32 0.62
CA GLY A 275 7.76 -21.29 1.29
C GLY A 275 8.64 -20.66 2.38
N HIS A 276 8.23 -19.50 2.90
CA HIS A 276 8.95 -18.78 3.96
C HIS A 276 8.36 -19.11 5.33
N LYS A 277 9.20 -19.17 6.37
CA LYS A 277 8.77 -19.30 7.77
C LYS A 277 8.41 -17.95 8.37
N ASP A 278 9.14 -16.91 7.97
CA ASP A 278 8.94 -15.54 8.42
C ASP A 278 8.89 -14.57 7.24
N LEU A 279 8.23 -13.42 7.44
CA LEU A 279 8.22 -12.34 6.45
C LEU A 279 9.66 -11.91 6.08
N LEU A 280 9.86 -11.73 4.77
CA LEU A 280 11.11 -11.31 4.14
C LEU A 280 12.28 -12.27 4.44
N GLU A 281 12.01 -13.57 4.57
CA GLU A 281 13.07 -14.58 4.74
C GLU A 281 14.10 -14.54 3.59
N GLY A 282 13.62 -14.34 2.36
CA GLY A 282 14.47 -14.18 1.16
C GLY A 282 15.16 -12.81 1.01
N ASP A 283 14.87 -11.82 1.87
CA ASP A 283 15.49 -10.47 1.80
C ASP A 283 15.83 -9.92 3.21
N PRO A 284 16.90 -10.44 3.85
CA PRO A 284 17.29 -10.02 5.18
C PRO A 284 17.75 -8.56 5.24
N TYR A 285 18.24 -7.99 4.14
CA TYR A 285 18.68 -6.60 4.06
C TYR A 285 17.49 -5.64 4.14
N LEU A 286 16.42 -5.92 3.39
CA LEU A 286 15.18 -5.16 3.49
C LEU A 286 14.55 -5.34 4.89
N LYS A 287 14.51 -6.57 5.41
CA LYS A 287 13.99 -6.86 6.76
C LYS A 287 14.69 -6.03 7.84
N GLN A 288 16.02 -5.97 7.81
CA GLN A 288 16.80 -5.16 8.76
C GLN A 288 16.45 -3.67 8.65
N ARG A 289 16.39 -3.13 7.43
CA ARG A 289 16.10 -1.70 7.20
C ARG A 289 14.72 -1.29 7.68
N LEU A 290 13.71 -2.15 7.51
CA LEU A 290 12.36 -1.89 8.00
C LEU A 290 12.32 -1.91 9.53
N ARG A 291 12.94 -2.93 10.14
CA ARG A 291 12.98 -3.09 11.60
C ARG A 291 13.61 -1.90 12.33
N LEU A 292 14.63 -1.28 11.74
CA LEU A 292 15.29 -0.10 12.31
C LEU A 292 14.40 1.16 12.30
N ARG A 293 13.37 1.21 11.45
CA ARG A 293 12.43 2.34 11.37
C ARG A 293 11.27 2.19 12.35
N ASP A 294 10.90 0.96 12.69
CA ASP A 294 9.67 0.67 13.44
C ASP A 294 9.56 1.43 14.77
N ALA A 295 10.65 1.56 15.54
CA ALA A 295 10.62 2.27 16.82
C ALA A 295 10.11 3.72 16.71
N TYR A 296 10.56 4.43 15.67
CA TYR A 296 10.15 5.81 15.41
C TYR A 296 8.72 5.87 14.89
N ILE A 297 8.40 5.03 13.89
CA ILE A 297 7.07 5.01 13.26
C ILE A 297 6.00 4.63 14.28
N THR A 298 6.25 3.61 15.12
CA THR A 298 5.32 3.17 16.16
C THR A 298 5.05 4.26 17.19
N THR A 299 6.07 5.03 17.57
CA THR A 299 5.90 6.17 18.48
C THR A 299 4.98 7.23 17.86
N LEU A 300 5.19 7.54 16.58
CA LEU A 300 4.31 8.46 15.84
C LEU A 300 2.89 7.90 15.67
N ASN A 301 2.72 6.60 15.50
CA ASN A 301 1.41 5.96 15.41
C ASN A 301 0.60 6.12 16.70
N VAL A 302 1.19 5.83 17.86
CA VAL A 302 0.52 6.00 19.15
C VAL A 302 0.19 7.48 19.39
N CYS A 303 1.15 8.38 19.10
CA CYS A 303 0.92 9.83 19.17
C CYS A 303 -0.25 10.24 18.27
N GLN A 304 -0.28 9.79 17.02
CA GLN A 304 -1.34 10.07 16.06
C GLN A 304 -2.70 9.61 16.54
N ALA A 305 -2.82 8.36 17.03
CA ALA A 305 -4.10 7.82 17.50
C ALA A 305 -4.64 8.61 18.71
N CYS A 306 -3.77 8.95 19.67
CA CYS A 306 -4.14 9.79 20.81
C CYS A 306 -4.53 11.21 20.41
N THR A 307 -3.79 11.83 19.49
CA THR A 307 -4.09 13.17 18.96
C THR A 307 -5.43 13.18 18.21
N LEU A 308 -5.71 12.15 17.39
CA LEU A 308 -7.01 11.99 16.73
C LEU A 308 -8.15 11.85 17.74
N LYS A 309 -7.94 11.12 18.84
CA LYS A 309 -8.95 11.01 19.89
C LYS A 309 -9.26 12.37 20.50
N GLN A 310 -8.24 13.14 20.89
CA GLN A 310 -8.41 14.51 21.42
C GLN A 310 -9.09 15.45 20.42
N ILE A 311 -8.80 15.31 19.12
CA ILE A 311 -9.42 16.14 18.08
C ILE A 311 -10.91 15.79 17.87
N ARG A 312 -11.27 14.51 17.94
CA ARG A 312 -12.60 14.02 17.57
C ARG A 312 -13.59 13.95 18.73
N ASP A 313 -13.10 13.90 19.96
CA ASP A 313 -13.87 13.68 21.18
C ASP A 313 -13.59 14.81 22.19
N PRO A 314 -14.38 15.89 22.20
CA PRO A 314 -14.19 17.03 23.11
C PRO A 314 -14.31 16.68 24.60
N ASP A 315 -15.02 15.59 24.91
CA ASP A 315 -15.22 15.08 26.27
C ASP A 315 -14.03 14.23 26.75
N TYR A 316 -13.07 13.94 25.87
CA TYR A 316 -11.83 13.26 26.23
C TYR A 316 -10.87 14.22 26.96
N HIS A 317 -11.01 14.29 28.28
CA HIS A 317 -10.14 15.11 29.12
C HIS A 317 -8.75 14.50 29.26
N VAL A 318 -7.73 15.30 28.94
CA VAL A 318 -6.32 14.96 29.12
C VAL A 318 -5.72 15.74 30.29
N THR A 319 -4.98 15.04 31.16
CA THR A 319 -4.25 15.69 32.24
C THR A 319 -3.01 16.36 31.66
N VAL A 320 -3.02 17.69 31.58
CA VAL A 320 -1.88 18.48 31.11
C VAL A 320 -0.77 18.42 32.16
N ARG A 321 0.40 17.92 31.77
CA ARG A 321 1.59 17.90 32.62
C ARG A 321 2.31 19.26 32.62
N PRO A 322 3.14 19.55 33.63
CA PRO A 322 4.08 20.68 33.57
C PRO A 322 4.96 20.59 32.32
N HIS A 323 5.27 21.75 31.73
CA HIS A 323 6.11 21.82 30.54
C HIS A 323 7.51 21.25 30.84
N LEU A 324 8.00 20.34 29.98
CA LEU A 324 9.28 19.65 30.20
C LEU A 324 10.46 20.30 29.46
N SER A 325 10.22 20.99 28.34
CA SER A 325 11.31 21.68 27.65
C SER A 325 11.79 22.82 28.54
N LYS A 326 13.11 22.90 28.72
CA LYS A 326 13.77 23.98 29.48
C LYS A 326 14.27 25.10 28.58
N GLU A 327 14.14 24.94 27.26
CA GLU A 327 14.53 25.96 26.30
C GLU A 327 13.52 27.10 26.35
N TYR A 328 14.02 28.31 26.65
CA TYR A 328 13.26 29.54 26.53
C TYR A 328 13.14 29.92 25.06
N ILE A 329 11.93 29.93 24.54
CA ILE A 329 11.64 30.45 23.21
C ILE A 329 11.42 31.96 23.38
N GLU A 330 12.31 32.80 22.82
CA GLU A 330 12.27 34.29 22.85
C GLU A 330 11.02 34.91 22.17
N SER A 331 10.07 34.08 21.72
CA SER A 331 8.89 34.50 20.97
C SER A 331 7.85 35.17 21.87
N SER A 332 7.55 36.42 21.56
CA SER A 332 6.48 37.22 22.20
C SER A 332 5.05 36.70 21.93
N LYS A 333 4.88 35.62 21.15
CA LYS A 333 3.58 35.00 20.83
C LYS A 333 3.65 33.46 20.76
N PRO A 334 3.60 32.76 21.90
CA PRO A 334 3.68 31.29 21.96
C PRO A 334 2.61 30.58 21.12
N ALA A 335 1.39 31.15 21.04
CA ALA A 335 0.30 30.58 20.25
C ALA A 335 0.58 30.58 18.73
N ALA A 336 1.33 31.55 18.22
CA ALA A 336 1.68 31.63 16.80
C ALA A 336 2.67 30.54 16.38
N GLU A 337 3.41 29.96 17.33
CA GLU A 337 4.34 28.88 17.07
C GLU A 337 3.70 27.49 17.04
N LEU A 338 2.52 27.36 17.65
CA LEU A 338 1.76 26.10 17.73
C LEU A 338 0.85 25.88 16.50
N VAL A 339 0.83 26.82 15.57
CA VAL A 339 0.03 26.81 14.33
C VAL A 339 0.88 27.17 13.11
N LYS A 340 2.18 26.87 13.13
CA LYS A 340 3.12 27.21 12.04
C LYS A 340 2.74 26.52 10.72
N LEU A 341 2.18 25.32 10.79
CA LEU A 341 1.80 24.56 9.59
C LEU A 341 0.43 24.97 9.04
N ASN A 342 -0.49 25.42 9.90
CA ASN A 342 -1.78 25.99 9.50
C ASN A 342 -2.24 27.12 10.46
N PRO A 343 -1.94 28.38 10.15
CA PRO A 343 -2.31 29.52 11.00
C PRO A 343 -3.83 29.75 11.14
N THR A 344 -4.64 29.13 10.29
CA THR A 344 -6.11 29.24 10.29
C THR A 344 -6.80 28.01 10.88
N SER A 345 -6.09 27.22 11.69
CA SER A 345 -6.65 26.01 12.32
C SER A 345 -7.89 26.31 13.15
N GLU A 346 -8.93 25.49 13.00
CA GLU A 346 -10.13 25.50 13.84
C GLU A 346 -9.99 24.59 15.08
N TYR A 347 -8.89 23.84 15.17
CA TYR A 347 -8.60 22.94 16.29
C TYR A 347 -7.85 23.67 17.41
N ALA A 348 -7.84 23.08 18.61
CA ALA A 348 -7.04 23.61 19.71
C ALA A 348 -5.56 23.75 19.27
N PRO A 349 -4.88 24.88 19.59
CA PRO A 349 -3.52 25.14 19.11
C PRO A 349 -2.55 23.99 19.37
N GLY A 350 -1.78 23.60 18.34
CA GLY A 350 -0.80 22.51 18.41
C GLY A 350 -1.32 21.13 18.02
N LEU A 351 -2.63 20.85 18.09
CA LEU A 351 -3.17 19.53 17.73
C LEU A 351 -3.03 19.24 16.24
N GLU A 352 -3.40 20.19 15.38
CA GLU A 352 -3.29 20.05 13.93
C GLU A 352 -1.82 19.90 13.51
N ASP A 353 -0.94 20.78 13.98
CA ASP A 353 0.49 20.73 13.67
C ASP A 353 1.11 19.39 14.12
N THR A 354 0.76 18.91 15.32
CA THR A 354 1.20 17.58 15.82
C THR A 354 0.71 16.47 14.89
N LEU A 355 -0.56 16.49 14.51
CA LEU A 355 -1.13 15.49 13.62
C LEU A 355 -0.45 15.52 12.24
N ILE A 356 -0.19 16.69 11.65
CA ILE A 356 0.54 16.85 10.40
C ILE A 356 1.96 16.25 10.52
N LEU A 357 2.66 16.51 11.62
CA LEU A 357 4.00 15.96 11.87
C LEU A 357 3.97 14.43 11.93
N THR A 358 3.00 13.84 12.64
CA THR A 358 2.86 12.38 12.65
C THR A 358 2.58 11.83 11.25
N MET A 359 1.69 12.46 10.47
CA MET A 359 1.36 12.02 9.12
C MET A 359 2.57 12.04 8.19
N LYS A 360 3.37 13.13 8.24
CA LYS A 360 4.61 13.26 7.48
C LYS A 360 5.65 12.22 7.91
N GLY A 361 5.86 12.06 9.22
CA GLY A 361 6.87 11.16 9.76
C GLY A 361 6.56 9.68 9.53
N ILE A 362 5.29 9.26 9.56
CA ILE A 362 4.88 7.88 9.22
C ILE A 362 4.97 7.62 7.71
N ALA A 363 4.80 8.66 6.88
CA ALA A 363 4.86 8.53 5.43
C ALA A 363 6.30 8.46 4.88
N ALA A 364 7.28 9.01 5.62
CA ALA A 364 8.71 8.94 5.33
C ALA A 364 9.29 7.55 5.69
#